data_AF-A0A0S4QI08-F1
#
_entry.id   AF-A0A0S4QI08-F1
#
_cell.length_a   1.000
_cell.length_b   1.000
_cell.length_c   1.000
_cell.angle_alpha   90.00
_cell.angle_beta   90.00
_cell.angle_gamma   90.00
#
_symmetry.space_group_name_H-M   'P 1'
#
loop_
_entity.id
_entity.type
_entity.pdbx_description
1 polymer ?
#
loop_
_entity_poly.entity_id
_entity_poly.type
_entity_poly.pdbx_seq_one_letter_code
_entity_poly.pdbx_strand_id
1 'polypeptide(L)'
;MITEVVYLLGTRLGTQAELRFLADLASGAFDVEAVHPTDWLRIADLANQYRNLPLGTVDASVIACAERLGVDEVATVDRRHFTVVKANRTLTLLP
;
A
#
# COMPACT_ATOMS: atom_id res chain seq x y z
N MET A 1 4.18 0.30 2.18
CA MET A 1 3.47 -0.75 2.93
C MET A 1 4.33 -1.40 4.01
N ILE A 2 5.31 -2.27 3.69
CA ILE A 2 6.05 -3.05 4.71
C ILE A 2 6.65 -2.17 5.82
N THR A 3 7.32 -1.08 5.46
CA THR A 3 7.91 -0.15 6.44
C THR A 3 6.87 0.43 7.39
N GLU A 4 5.67 0.77 6.89
CA GLU A 4 4.60 1.32 7.72
C GLU A 4 4.01 0.25 8.63
N VAL A 5 3.80 -0.97 8.13
CA VAL A 5 3.34 -2.10 8.96
C VAL A 5 4.33 -2.36 10.09
N VAL A 6 5.63 -2.48 9.79
CA VAL A 6 6.69 -2.68 10.80
C VAL A 6 6.70 -1.55 11.82
N TYR A 7 6.62 -0.28 11.36
CA TYR A 7 6.55 0.87 12.25
C TYR A 7 5.32 0.83 13.18
N LEU A 8 4.14 0.50 12.66
CA LEU A 8 2.91 0.41 13.44
C LEU A 8 2.94 -0.76 14.42
N LEU A 9 3.46 -1.93 14.01
CA LEU A 9 3.63 -3.08 14.90
C LEU A 9 4.58 -2.74 16.05
N GLY A 10 5.76 -2.19 15.76
CA GLY A 10 6.73 -1.81 16.77
C GLY A 10 6.19 -0.76 17.75
N THR A 11 5.49 0.26 17.26
CA THR A 11 4.97 1.35 18.10
C THR A 11 3.70 1.00 18.87
N ARG A 12 2.87 0.06 18.39
CA ARG A 12 1.56 -0.24 19.01
C ARG A 12 1.45 -1.61 19.68
N LEU A 13 2.19 -2.61 19.20
CA LEU A 13 2.11 -4.01 19.65
C LEU A 13 3.45 -4.55 20.18
N GLY A 14 4.54 -3.83 19.96
CA GLY A 14 5.89 -4.17 20.42
C GLY A 14 6.62 -5.17 19.52
N THR A 15 7.90 -5.40 19.85
CA THR A 15 8.87 -6.12 19.01
C THR A 15 8.47 -7.56 18.67
N GLN A 16 7.74 -8.26 19.55
CA GLN A 16 7.33 -9.65 19.27
C GLN A 16 6.36 -9.73 18.08
N ALA A 17 5.45 -8.76 17.93
CA ALA A 17 4.53 -8.71 16.80
C ALA A 17 5.27 -8.41 15.49
N GLU A 18 6.24 -7.49 15.53
CA GLU A 18 7.13 -7.19 14.41
C GLU A 18 7.94 -8.43 13.98
N LEU A 19 8.58 -9.13 14.91
CA LEU A 19 9.37 -10.33 14.61
C LEU A 19 8.52 -11.44 13.97
N ARG A 20 7.28 -11.62 14.43
CA ARG A 20 6.36 -12.58 13.82
C ARG A 20 6.02 -12.20 12.38
N PHE A 21 5.71 -10.93 12.12
CA PHE A 21 5.45 -10.45 10.76
C PHE A 21 6.68 -10.63 9.84
N LEU A 22 7.89 -10.36 10.34
CA LEU A 22 9.13 -10.60 9.59
C LEU A 22 9.34 -12.10 9.29
N ALA A 23 8.99 -12.98 10.23
CA ALA A 23 9.03 -14.42 9.99
C ALA A 23 8.03 -14.86 8.91
N ASP A 24 6.82 -14.29 8.89
CA ASP A 24 5.81 -14.56 7.85
C ASP A 24 6.35 -14.14 6.46
N LEU A 25 6.97 -12.95 6.35
CA LEU A 25 7.64 -12.51 5.12
C LEU A 25 8.77 -13.47 4.70
N ALA A 26 9.64 -13.87 5.63
CA ALA A 26 10.74 -14.78 5.34
C ALA A 26 10.27 -16.18 4.92
N SER A 27 9.09 -16.61 5.38
CA SER A 27 8.49 -17.89 5.02
C SER A 27 7.78 -17.89 3.66
N GLY A 28 7.64 -16.73 3.01
CA GLY A 28 6.89 -16.60 1.75
C GLY A 28 5.37 -16.61 1.94
N ALA A 29 4.87 -16.25 3.13
CA ALA A 29 3.43 -16.10 3.36
C ALA A 29 2.80 -14.98 2.51
N PHE A 30 3.64 -14.06 2.00
CA PHE A 30 3.25 -12.97 1.12
C PHE A 30 4.21 -12.86 -0.06
N ASP A 31 3.67 -12.62 -1.25
CA ASP A 31 4.45 -12.15 -2.39
C ASP A 31 4.72 -10.64 -2.21
N VAL A 32 6.00 -10.30 -2.04
CA VAL A 32 6.42 -8.92 -1.79
C VAL A 32 6.76 -8.23 -3.10
N GLU A 33 5.91 -7.30 -3.51
CA GLU A 33 6.18 -6.46 -4.67
C GLU A 33 6.99 -5.21 -4.28
N ALA A 34 8.16 -5.05 -4.91
CA ALA A 34 8.97 -3.84 -4.73
C ALA A 34 8.34 -2.64 -5.44
N VAL A 35 8.62 -1.43 -4.97
CA VAL A 35 8.30 -0.22 -5.74
C VAL A 35 9.32 -0.11 -6.88
N HIS A 36 8.86 -0.15 -8.12
CA HIS A 36 9.73 -0.07 -9.29
C HIS A 36 10.14 1.39 -9.58
N PRO A 37 11.29 1.63 -10.24
CA PRO A 37 11.69 2.97 -10.65
C PRO A 37 10.61 3.73 -11.45
N THR A 38 9.83 3.00 -12.26
CA THR A 38 8.72 3.55 -13.06
C THR A 38 7.52 3.99 -12.23
N ASP A 39 7.35 3.43 -11.03
CA ASP A 39 6.19 3.70 -10.18
C ASP A 39 6.30 5.08 -9.53
N TRP A 40 7.50 5.62 -9.33
CA TRP A 40 7.72 6.89 -8.62
C TRP A 40 7.04 8.08 -9.26
N LEU A 41 7.05 8.16 -10.60
CA LEU A 41 6.34 9.24 -11.30
C LEU A 41 4.83 9.12 -11.05
N ARG A 42 4.28 7.91 -11.14
CA ARG A 42 2.86 7.68 -10.90
C ARG A 42 2.45 7.96 -9.45
N ILE A 43 3.29 7.56 -8.50
CA ILE A 43 3.10 7.85 -7.07
C ILE A 43 3.09 9.36 -6.82
N ALA A 44 4.04 10.10 -7.41
CA ALA A 44 4.12 11.55 -7.29
C ALA A 44 2.90 12.24 -7.92
N ASP A 45 2.44 11.77 -9.09
CA ASP A 45 1.24 12.28 -9.75
C ASP A 45 0.00 12.11 -8.87
N LEU A 46 -0.21 10.90 -8.32
CA LEU A 46 -1.32 10.62 -7.41
C LEU A 46 -1.24 11.48 -6.14
N ALA A 47 -0.07 11.56 -5.51
CA ALA A 47 0.12 12.37 -4.30
C ALA A 47 -0.16 13.86 -4.57
N ASN A 48 0.24 14.39 -5.73
CA ASN A 48 0.00 15.78 -6.11
C ASN A 48 -1.47 16.04 -6.48
N GLN A 49 -2.08 15.13 -7.24
CA GLN A 49 -3.48 15.20 -7.66
C GLN A 49 -4.41 15.21 -6.45
N TYR A 50 -4.10 14.37 -5.46
CA TYR A 50 -4.89 14.22 -4.24
C TYR A 50 -4.34 15.01 -3.06
N ARG A 51 -3.45 16.00 -3.22
CA ARG A 51 -2.80 16.71 -2.09
C ARG A 51 -3.73 17.27 -0.98
N ASN A 52 -5.01 17.55 -1.29
CA ASN A 52 -6.01 18.01 -0.32
C ASN A 52 -6.74 16.88 0.42
N LEU A 53 -6.59 15.64 -0.04
CA LEU A 53 -6.96 14.39 0.60
C LEU A 53 -5.63 13.68 0.89
N PRO A 54 -5.04 13.78 2.09
CA PRO A 54 -3.66 13.38 2.35
C PRO A 54 -3.45 11.86 2.19
N LEU A 55 -3.46 11.40 0.95
CA LEU A 55 -3.37 10.02 0.50
C LEU A 55 -2.03 9.43 0.95
N GLY A 56 -0.99 10.27 0.93
CA GLY A 56 0.35 9.86 1.33
C GLY A 56 1.00 8.96 0.29
N THR A 57 2.33 8.85 0.41
CA THR A 57 3.16 8.06 -0.51
C THR A 57 2.80 6.57 -0.46
N VAL A 58 2.40 6.08 0.71
CA VAL A 58 2.12 4.65 0.91
C VAL A 58 0.87 4.21 0.16
N ASP A 59 -0.29 4.87 0.37
CA ASP A 59 -1.51 4.52 -0.38
C ASP A 59 -1.33 4.75 -1.90
N ALA A 60 -0.66 5.84 -2.29
CA ALA A 60 -0.34 6.09 -3.70
C ALA A 60 0.52 4.96 -4.32
N SER A 61 1.46 4.38 -3.55
CA SER A 61 2.27 3.24 -4.01
C SER A 61 1.48 1.94 -4.18
N VAL A 62 0.44 1.72 -3.35
CA VAL A 62 -0.46 0.57 -3.52
C VAL A 62 -1.24 0.71 -4.82
N ILE A 63 -1.76 1.91 -5.11
CA ILE A 63 -2.52 2.16 -6.33
C ILE A 63 -1.63 2.03 -7.57
N ALA A 64 -0.43 2.60 -7.56
CA ALA A 64 0.53 2.45 -8.67
C ALA A 64 0.92 0.98 -8.90
N CYS A 65 1.14 0.22 -7.82
CA CYS A 65 1.40 -1.23 -7.89
C CYS A 65 0.21 -1.98 -8.52
N ALA A 66 -1.01 -1.73 -8.06
CA ALA A 66 -2.21 -2.36 -8.60
C ALA A 66 -2.40 -2.05 -10.09
N GLU A 67 -2.18 -0.80 -10.52
CA GLU A 67 -2.21 -0.39 -11.93
C GLU A 67 -1.16 -1.16 -12.76
N ARG A 68 0.08 -1.22 -12.29
CA ARG A 68 1.17 -1.89 -13.01
C ARG A 68 0.97 -3.41 -13.12
N LEU A 69 0.48 -4.05 -12.06
CA LEU A 69 0.33 -5.50 -11.99
C LEU A 69 -0.94 -6.03 -12.66
N GLY A 70 -1.87 -5.18 -13.08
CA GLY A 70 -3.12 -5.72 -13.65
C GLY A 70 -4.08 -6.31 -12.59
N VAL A 71 -3.91 -5.99 -11.30
CA VAL A 71 -4.82 -6.37 -10.19
C VAL A 71 -5.89 -5.32 -9.85
N ASP A 72 -7.17 -5.70 -9.88
CA ASP A 72 -8.32 -4.84 -9.53
C ASP A 72 -8.67 -4.85 -8.04
N GLU A 73 -8.18 -5.83 -7.28
CA GLU A 73 -8.60 -6.05 -5.90
C GLU A 73 -7.58 -5.48 -4.91
N VAL A 74 -8.07 -4.69 -3.95
CA VAL A 74 -7.23 -4.13 -2.87
C VAL A 74 -7.90 -4.40 -1.53
N ALA A 75 -7.23 -5.16 -0.66
CA ALA A 75 -7.63 -5.30 0.73
C ALA A 75 -7.18 -4.06 1.52
N THR A 76 -8.14 -3.27 2.01
CA THR A 76 -7.85 -2.06 2.78
C THR A 76 -8.99 -1.72 3.73
N VAL A 77 -8.63 -1.33 4.96
CA VAL A 77 -9.56 -0.74 5.92
C VAL A 77 -9.78 0.76 5.66
N ASP A 78 -8.90 1.42 4.91
CA ASP A 78 -9.05 2.83 4.52
C ASP A 78 -9.86 2.97 3.24
N ARG A 79 -11.17 2.79 3.38
CA ARG A 79 -12.10 2.99 2.26
C ARG A 79 -12.25 4.45 1.88
N ARG A 80 -11.97 5.40 2.79
CA ARG A 80 -12.16 6.84 2.53
C ARG A 80 -11.18 7.31 1.46
N HIS A 81 -9.91 6.91 1.56
CA HIS A 81 -8.91 7.30 0.57
C HIS A 81 -9.13 6.56 -0.75
N PHE A 82 -9.28 5.24 -0.72
CA PHE A 82 -9.32 4.43 -1.94
C PHE A 82 -10.59 4.58 -2.77
N THR A 83 -11.72 5.01 -2.18
CA THR A 83 -12.97 5.24 -2.95
C THR A 83 -12.91 6.52 -3.80
N VAL A 84 -12.08 7.50 -3.43
CA VAL A 84 -12.02 8.80 -4.11
C VAL A 84 -10.96 8.83 -5.20
N VAL A 85 -9.91 8.00 -5.07
CA VAL A 85 -8.82 7.97 -6.03
C VAL A 85 -9.25 7.31 -7.33
N LYS A 86 -9.02 8.01 -8.44
CA LYS A 86 -9.23 7.51 -9.79
C LYS A 86 -7.94 6.85 -10.26
N ALA A 87 -7.84 5.55 -10.03
CA ALA A 87 -6.86 4.72 -10.68
C ALA A 87 -7.20 4.59 -12.18
N ASN A 88 -6.25 4.13 -12.98
CA ASN A 88 -6.44 3.79 -14.41
C ASN A 88 -7.31 2.52 -14.61
N ARG A 89 -7.95 2.06 -13.53
CA ARG A 89 -8.77 0.86 -13.43
C ARG A 89 -9.79 1.02 -12.31
N THR A 90 -10.81 0.17 -12.28
CA THR A 90 -11.80 0.17 -11.20
C THR A 90 -11.35 -0.74 -10.06
N LEU A 91 -10.99 -0.16 -8.92
CA LEU A 91 -10.58 -0.93 -7.75
C LEU A 91 -11.79 -1.51 -7.01
N THR A 92 -11.75 -2.82 -6.74
CA THR A 92 -12.65 -3.52 -5.83
C THR A 92 -12.00 -3.59 -4.45
N LEU A 93 -12.63 -2.94 -3.46
CA LEU A 93 -12.07 -2.88 -2.10
C LEU A 93 -12.57 -4.05 -1.26
N LEU A 94 -11.67 -4.99 -0.98
CA LEU A 94 -11.92 -6.14 -0.13
C LEU A 94 -11.94 -5.74 1.36
N PRO A 95 -12.73 -6.43 2.20
CA PRO A 95 -12.76 -6.20 3.64
C PRO A 95 -11.43 -6.51 4.35
#